data_AF-A0A1I2F468-F1
#
_entry.id   AF-A0A1I2F468-F1
#
_cell.length_a   1.000
_cell.length_b   1.000
_cell.length_c   1.000
_cell.angle_alpha   90.00
_cell.angle_beta   90.00
_cell.angle_gamma   90.00
#
_symmetry.space_group_name_H-M   'P 1'
#
loop_
_entity.id
_entity.type
_entity.pdbx_description
1 polymer ?
#
loop_
_entity_poly.entity_id
_entity_poly.type
_entity_poly.pdbx_seq_one_letter_code
_entity_poly.pdbx_strand_id
1 'polypeptide(L)'
;MVVTAPLAEQITERLKNEEVVFITASLDEYWNVLDELGEEPFPVEYDIEYLNGQIRAQIGMASDRHETIVANVISTLRAVFYDLPNTRIMGSNKLVYVPACELASSPMCWS
;
A
#
# COMPACT_ATOMS: atom_id res chain seq x y z
N MET A 1 11.99 -31.44 -2.63
CA MET A 1 11.04 -30.34 -2.43
C MET A 1 11.85 -29.06 -2.52
N VAL A 2 11.55 -28.18 -3.47
CA VAL A 2 12.21 -26.87 -3.53
C VAL A 2 11.55 -26.03 -2.45
N VAL A 3 12.32 -25.62 -1.44
CA VAL A 3 11.82 -24.68 -0.44
C VAL A 3 11.71 -23.34 -1.17
N THR A 4 10.48 -22.92 -1.46
CA THR A 4 10.19 -21.57 -1.93
C THR A 4 10.39 -20.62 -0.77
N ALA A 5 11.16 -19.55 -0.99
CA ALA A 5 11.36 -18.48 -0.01
C ALA A 5 10.01 -17.85 0.40
N PRO A 6 9.88 -17.26 1.60
CA PRO A 6 8.71 -16.49 2.00
C PRO A 6 8.34 -15.41 0.97
N LEU A 7 7.04 -15.09 0.84
CA LEU A 7 6.57 -14.14 -0.17
C LEU A 7 7.18 -12.74 0.02
N ALA A 8 7.36 -12.29 1.26
CA ALA A 8 8.02 -11.01 1.55
C ALA A 8 9.46 -10.95 1.03
N GLU A 9 10.22 -12.04 1.19
CA GLU A 9 11.60 -12.15 0.65
C GLU A 9 11.59 -12.13 -0.88
N GLN A 10 10.66 -12.87 -1.51
CA GLN A 10 10.52 -12.85 -2.97
C GLN A 10 10.21 -11.45 -3.51
N ILE A 11 9.31 -10.72 -2.86
CA ILE A 11 8.97 -9.33 -3.22
C ILE A 11 10.20 -8.43 -3.10
N THR A 12 10.88 -8.51 -1.96
CA THR A 12 12.04 -7.66 -1.65
C THR A 12 13.19 -7.87 -2.63
N GLU A 13 13.52 -9.13 -2.96
CA GLU A 13 14.58 -9.44 -3.93
C GLU A 13 14.23 -8.99 -5.35
N ARG A 14 12.96 -9.14 -5.76
CA ARG A 14 12.52 -8.70 -7.08
C ARG A 14 12.55 -7.18 -7.21
N LEU A 15 12.12 -6.45 -6.18
CA LEU A 15 12.14 -4.98 -6.16
C LEU A 15 13.53 -4.35 -6.22
N LYS A 16 14.62 -5.14 -6.06
CA LYS A 16 15.98 -4.66 -6.35
C LYS A 16 16.24 -4.44 -7.84
N ASN A 17 15.49 -5.12 -8.70
CA ASN A 17 15.70 -5.14 -10.15
C ASN A 17 14.44 -4.73 -10.93
N GLU A 18 13.26 -4.83 -10.32
CA GLU A 18 11.97 -4.48 -10.90
C GLU A 18 11.39 -3.25 -10.19
N GLU A 19 10.82 -2.32 -10.94
CA GLU A 19 10.15 -1.14 -10.38
C GLU A 19 8.82 -1.52 -9.69
N VAL A 20 8.10 -2.48 -10.29
CA VAL A 20 6.82 -2.99 -9.80
C VAL A 20 6.80 -4.50 -9.95
N VAL A 21 6.37 -5.19 -8.89
CA VAL A 21 6.32 -6.65 -8.80
C VAL A 21 4.87 -7.10 -8.71
N PHE A 22 4.50 -8.08 -9.53
CA PHE A 22 3.22 -8.79 -9.44
C PHE A 22 3.45 -10.25 -9.06
N ILE A 23 2.71 -10.74 -8.07
CA ILE A 23 2.75 -12.13 -7.60
C ILE A 23 1.32 -12.62 -7.37
N THR A 24 1.00 -13.80 -7.91
CA THR A 24 -0.28 -14.46 -7.61
C THR A 24 -0.28 -14.93 -6.16
N ALA A 25 -1.30 -14.53 -5.39
CA ALA A 25 -1.45 -14.88 -3.99
C ALA A 25 -2.92 -14.83 -3.55
N SER A 26 -3.24 -15.54 -2.48
CA SER A 26 -4.50 -15.41 -1.75
C SER A 26 -4.51 -14.14 -0.88
N LEU A 27 -5.70 -13.74 -0.43
CA LEU A 27 -5.86 -12.61 0.48
C LEU A 27 -5.19 -12.86 1.84
N ASP A 28 -5.19 -14.11 2.32
CA ASP A 28 -4.52 -14.48 3.58
C ASP A 28 -3.00 -14.35 3.45
N GLU A 29 -2.44 -14.76 2.31
CA GLU A 29 -1.01 -14.56 2.01
C GLU A 29 -0.64 -13.08 1.94
N TYR A 30 -1.53 -12.22 1.42
CA TYR A 30 -1.33 -10.78 1.43
C TYR A 30 -1.23 -10.21 2.85
N TRP A 31 -2.12 -10.63 3.77
CA TRP A 31 -2.06 -10.17 5.16
C TRP A 31 -0.77 -10.61 5.85
N ASN A 32 -0.32 -11.84 5.62
CA ASN A 32 0.96 -12.32 6.15
C ASN A 32 2.14 -11.48 5.63
N VAL A 33 2.13 -11.11 4.34
CA VAL A 33 3.17 -10.24 3.75
C VAL A 33 3.16 -8.85 4.40
N LEU A 34 1.99 -8.27 4.66
CA LEU A 34 1.89 -6.98 5.35
C LEU A 34 2.42 -7.03 6.78
N ASP A 35 2.13 -8.10 7.51
CA ASP A 35 2.66 -8.29 8.86
C ASP A 35 4.19 -8.46 8.83
N GLU A 36 4.72 -9.30 7.94
CA GLU A 36 6.16 -9.54 7.80
C GLU A 36 6.95 -8.28 7.39
N LEU A 37 6.43 -7.47 6.48
CA LEU A 37 7.09 -6.24 6.02
C LEU A 37 6.82 -5.03 6.92
N GLY A 38 5.76 -5.05 7.71
CA GLY A 38 5.37 -3.98 8.64
C GLY A 38 6.09 -4.03 9.99
N GLU A 39 6.63 -5.19 10.39
CA GLU A 39 7.34 -5.36 11.67
C GLU A 39 8.80 -4.88 11.66
N GLU A 40 9.42 -4.76 10.49
CA GLU A 40 10.81 -4.35 10.38
C GLU A 40 10.94 -2.83 10.10
N PRO A 41 11.84 -2.11 10.79
CA PRO A 41 12.13 -0.70 10.52
C PRO A 41 12.99 -0.61 9.24
N PHE A 42 12.45 -1.06 8.11
CA PHE A 42 13.11 -0.88 6.83
C PHE A 42 13.08 0.60 6.44
N PRO A 43 14.20 1.16 5.94
CA PRO A 43 14.25 2.54 5.46
C PRO A 43 13.47 2.76 4.15
N VAL A 44 12.79 1.72 3.64
CA VAL A 44 12.09 1.72 2.36
C VAL A 44 10.61 1.49 2.65
N GLU A 45 9.79 2.51 2.41
CA GLU A 45 8.33 2.36 2.43
C GLU A 45 7.93 1.55 1.19
N TYR A 46 7.34 0.38 1.40
CA TYR A 46 6.77 -0.43 0.32
C TYR A 46 5.29 -0.09 0.15
N ASP A 47 4.87 0.17 -1.09
CA ASP A 47 3.46 0.30 -1.46
C ASP A 47 2.98 -1.06 -1.96
N ILE A 48 2.13 -1.72 -1.15
CA ILE A 48 1.68 -3.09 -1.36
C ILE A 48 0.16 -3.13 -1.43
N GLU A 49 -0.35 -3.59 -2.56
CA GLU A 49 -1.77 -3.69 -2.87
C GLU A 49 -2.14 -5.13 -3.22
N TYR A 50 -3.35 -5.53 -2.86
CA TYR A 50 -3.98 -6.76 -3.31
C TYR A 50 -5.08 -6.45 -4.33
N LEU A 51 -4.93 -6.99 -5.53
CA LEU A 51 -5.76 -6.76 -6.70
C LEU A 51 -6.17 -8.12 -7.29
N ASN A 52 -7.40 -8.59 -6.99
CA ASN A 52 -8.01 -9.77 -7.63
C ASN A 52 -7.11 -11.02 -7.69
N GLY A 53 -6.60 -11.51 -6.55
CA GLY A 53 -5.73 -12.70 -6.56
C GLY A 53 -4.24 -12.41 -6.81
N GLN A 54 -3.85 -11.14 -6.88
CA GLN A 54 -2.46 -10.74 -7.08
C GLN A 54 -2.03 -9.69 -6.06
N ILE A 55 -0.82 -9.84 -5.54
CA ILE A 55 -0.11 -8.79 -4.83
C ILE A 55 0.65 -7.97 -5.87
N ARG A 56 0.42 -6.65 -5.86
CA ARG A 56 1.26 -5.64 -6.51
C ARG A 56 2.12 -4.99 -5.43
N ALA A 57 3.43 -4.98 -5.62
CA ALA A 57 4.36 -4.31 -4.72
C ALA A 57 5.26 -3.36 -5.51
N GLN A 58 5.55 -2.19 -4.94
CA GLN A 58 6.51 -1.23 -5.48
C GLN A 58 7.18 -0.47 -4.32
N ILE A 59 8.29 0.23 -4.61
CA ILE A 59 8.87 1.13 -3.62
C ILE A 59 8.04 2.42 -3.59
N GLY A 60 7.40 2.68 -2.45
CA GLY A 60 6.64 3.89 -2.17
C GLY A 60 7.56 5.07 -1.90
N MET A 61 8.01 5.75 -2.94
CA MET A 61 8.67 7.06 -2.78
C MET A 61 7.72 8.17 -3.26
N ALA A 62 7.01 8.77 -2.31
CA ALA A 62 6.35 10.05 -2.57
C ALA A 62 7.40 11.17 -2.64
N SER A 63 7.38 11.97 -3.70
CA SER A 63 8.24 13.16 -3.77
C SER A 63 7.77 14.24 -2.78
N ASP A 64 8.68 15.10 -2.30
CA ASP A 64 8.33 16.25 -1.45
C ASP A 64 7.19 17.12 -2.05
N ARG A 65 7.16 17.24 -3.38
CA ARG A 65 6.08 17.96 -4.09
C ARG A 65 4.73 17.25 -3.96
N HIS A 66 4.74 15.92 -4.08
CA HIS A 66 3.55 15.10 -3.86
C HIS A 66 3.04 15.30 -2.43
N GLU A 67 3.91 15.14 -1.43
CA GLU A 67 3.56 15.31 -0.02
C GLU A 67 3.04 16.72 0.29
N THR A 68 3.63 17.75 -0.31
CA THR A 68 3.15 19.13 -0.18
C THR A 68 1.72 19.30 -0.73
N ILE A 69 1.44 18.71 -1.90
CA ILE A 69 0.09 18.75 -2.49
C ILE A 69 -0.89 17.99 -1.61
N VAL A 70 -0.55 16.77 -1.18
CA VAL A 70 -1.38 15.95 -0.30
C VAL A 70 -1.69 16.67 1.01
N ALA A 71 -0.70 17.28 1.65
CA ALA A 71 -0.89 18.06 2.87
C ALA A 71 -1.87 19.22 2.68
N ASN A 72 -1.75 19.97 1.58
CA ASN A 72 -2.65 21.08 1.27
C ASN A 72 -4.10 20.61 1.01
N VAL A 73 -4.28 19.49 0.30
CA VAL A 73 -5.60 18.90 0.07
C VAL A 73 -6.21 18.42 1.39
N ILE A 74 -5.48 17.66 2.21
CA ILE A 74 -5.96 17.19 3.52
C ILE A 74 -6.35 18.36 4.41
N SER A 75 -5.53 19.41 4.47
CA SER A 75 -5.82 20.62 5.26
C SER A 75 -7.12 21.29 4.81
N THR A 76 -7.30 21.45 3.49
CA THR A 76 -8.51 22.04 2.91
C THR A 76 -9.75 21.21 3.22
N LEU A 77 -9.69 19.90 3.01
CA LEU A 77 -10.81 18.99 3.28
C LEU A 77 -11.17 18.98 4.77
N ARG A 78 -10.17 18.98 5.66
CA ARG A 78 -10.41 19.08 7.11
C ARG A 78 -11.10 20.38 7.48
N ALA A 79 -10.76 21.49 6.84
CA ALA A 79 -11.43 22.77 7.06
C ALA A 79 -12.88 22.76 6.57
N VAL A 80 -13.18 22.07 5.46
CA VAL A 80 -14.54 21.97 4.91
C VAL A 80 -15.44 21.08 5.78
N PHE A 81 -14.90 19.98 6.31
CA PHE A 81 -15.67 18.96 7.04
C PHE A 81 -15.48 19.04 8.57
N TYR A 82 -14.99 20.16 9.09
CA TYR A 82 -14.58 20.28 10.51
C TYR A 82 -15.73 20.07 11.50
N ASP A 83 -16.97 20.35 11.09
CA ASP A 83 -18.18 20.29 11.92
C ASP A 83 -18.99 19.00 11.71
N LEU A 84 -18.50 18.08 10.87
CA LEU A 84 -19.12 16.77 10.66
C LEU A 84 -18.42 15.71 11.53
N PRO A 85 -18.97 15.37 12.72
CA PRO A 85 -18.28 14.50 13.69
C PRO A 85 -18.07 13.07 13.19
N ASN A 86 -18.82 12.65 12.17
CA ASN A 86 -18.76 11.31 11.60
C ASN A 86 -17.92 11.24 10.31
N THR A 87 -17.26 12.33 9.92
CA THR A 87 -16.43 12.40 8.71
C THR A 87 -14.96 12.36 9.09
N ARG A 88 -14.22 11.37 8.58
CA ARG A 88 -12.77 11.28 8.76
C ARG A 88 -12.06 11.48 7.44
N ILE A 89 -11.16 12.45 7.38
CA ILE A 89 -10.27 12.69 6.24
C ILE A 89 -8.97 11.91 6.44
N MET A 90 -8.64 11.07 5.47
CA MET A 90 -7.42 10.26 5.45
C MET A 90 -6.57 10.60 4.21
N GLY A 91 -5.26 10.41 4.31
CA GLY A 91 -4.34 10.49 3.19
C GLY A 91 -4.37 9.24 2.31
N SER A 92 -3.68 9.32 1.17
CA SER A 92 -3.56 8.24 0.17
C SER A 92 -2.78 7.01 0.65
N ASN A 93 -2.06 7.12 1.77
CA ASN A 93 -1.23 6.07 2.37
C ASN A 93 -2.00 5.16 3.36
N LYS A 94 -3.33 5.26 3.42
CA LYS A 94 -4.15 4.43 4.29
C LYS A 94 -4.74 3.27 3.54
N LEU A 95 -4.41 2.05 3.97
CA LEU A 95 -5.02 0.83 3.47
C LEU A 95 -6.55 0.88 3.60
N VAL A 96 -7.24 0.67 2.48
CA VAL A 96 -8.69 0.53 2.41
C VAL A 96 -9.02 -0.85 1.86
N TYR A 97 -9.80 -1.61 2.62
CA TYR A 97 -10.34 -2.89 2.18
C TYR A 97 -11.74 -2.69 1.59
N VAL A 98 -11.94 -3.17 0.36
CA VAL A 98 -13.21 -3.11 -0.37
C VAL A 98 -13.71 -4.54 -0.62
N PRO A 99 -14.65 -5.05 0.21
CA PRO A 99 -15.06 -6.46 0.17
C PRO A 99 -15.66 -6.89 -1.17
N ALA A 100 -16.41 -5.99 -1.83
CA ALA A 100 -17.07 -6.29 -3.10
C ALA A 100 -16.11 -6.52 -4.28
N CYS A 101 -14.83 -6.16 -4.11
CA CYS A 101 -13.81 -6.25 -5.14
C CYS A 101 -12.64 -7.16 -4.74
N GLU A 102 -12.70 -7.81 -3.57
CA GLU A 102 -11.54 -8.48 -2.96
C GLU A 102 -10.27 -7.63 -3.10
N LEU A 103 -10.40 -6.33 -2.85
CA LEU A 103 -9.34 -5.35 -3.09
C LEU A 103 -8.90 -4.77 -1.76
N ALA A 104 -7.60 -4.84 -1.49
CA ALA A 104 -6.98 -4.21 -0.34
C ALA A 104 -5.84 -3.34 -0.86
N SER A 105 -6.08 -2.04 -1.00
CA SER A 105 -5.07 -1.13 -1.55
C SER A 105 -4.90 0.09 -0.67
N SER A 106 -3.68 0.60 -0.60
CA SER A 106 -3.50 2.01 -0.28
C SER A 106 -3.98 2.81 -1.49
N PRO A 107 -4.80 3.87 -1.36
CA PRO A 107 -5.31 4.58 -2.53
C PRO A 107 -4.21 5.41 -3.22
N MET A 108 -3.38 4.74 -4.03
CA MET A 108 -2.54 5.35 -5.06
C MET A 108 -2.70 4.58 -6.39
N CYS A 109 -3.90 4.68 -6.97
CA CYS A 109 -4.11 4.40 -8.38
C CYS A 109 -3.86 5.66 -9.21
N TRP A 110 -2.69 5.77 -9.84
CA TRP A 110 -2.51 6.65 -10.99
C TRP A 110 -1.94 5.84 -12.16
N SER A 111 -2.68 5.93 -13.27
CA SER A 111 -2.41 5.35 -14.60
C SER A 111 -1.12 5.86 -15.23
#